data_AF-A0A7S3H8D5-F1
#
_entry.id   AF-A0A7S3H8D5-F1
#
_cell.length_a   1.000
_cell.length_b   1.000
_cell.length_c   1.000
_cell.angle_alpha   90.00
_cell.angle_beta   90.00
_cell.angle_gamma   90.00
#
_symmetry.space_group_name_H-M   'P 1'
#
loop_
_entity.id
_entity.type
_entity.pdbx_description
1 polymer ?
#
loop_
_entity_poly.entity_id
_entity_poly.type
_entity_poly.pdbx_seq_one_letter_code
_entity_poly.pdbx_strand_id
1 'polypeptide(L)'
;EAAGCIAIEMEVVPAKVAAEITKRTKMLVFSMGSGPDCDGQFIFSEDILGTNSGRYPRHSVTHAHLMTDAVTALGQYREDVVSGAYPTAKHSVNIKDDEFARFMEAIK
;
A
#
# COMPACT_ATOMS: atom_id res chain seq x y z
N GLU A 1 3.85 -29.07 -10.78
CA GLU A 1 2.92 -29.76 -11.71
C GLU A 1 2.22 -30.96 -11.10
N ALA A 2 2.91 -32.08 -10.83
CA ALA A 2 2.25 -33.34 -10.42
C ALA A 2 1.34 -33.21 -9.18
N ALA A 3 1.62 -32.26 -8.29
CA ALA A 3 0.79 -31.92 -7.13
C ALA A 3 -0.52 -31.16 -7.46
N GLY A 4 -0.79 -30.88 -8.75
CA GLY A 4 -1.98 -30.12 -9.19
C GLY A 4 -1.80 -28.60 -9.20
N CYS A 5 -0.57 -28.11 -9.02
CA CYS A 5 -0.26 -26.68 -9.08
C CYS A 5 -0.45 -26.13 -10.51
N ILE A 6 -1.13 -24.98 -10.64
CA ILE A 6 -1.45 -24.35 -11.93
C ILE A 6 -0.53 -23.16 -12.27
N ALA A 7 0.16 -22.60 -11.27
CA ALA A 7 1.03 -21.45 -11.43
C ALA A 7 2.14 -21.45 -10.37
N ILE A 8 3.31 -20.96 -10.73
CA ILE A 8 4.44 -20.77 -9.82
C ILE A 8 4.95 -19.33 -9.91
N GLU A 9 5.49 -18.87 -8.80
CA GLU A 9 6.27 -17.64 -8.74
C GLU A 9 7.77 -18.00 -8.68
N MET A 10 8.60 -17.23 -9.37
CA MET A 10 10.05 -17.29 -9.24
C MET A 10 10.59 -15.93 -8.82
N GLU A 11 11.18 -15.91 -7.62
CA GLU A 11 11.81 -14.72 -7.04
C GLU A 11 13.33 -14.78 -7.22
N VAL A 12 13.91 -13.74 -7.82
CA VAL A 12 15.37 -13.53 -7.92
C VAL A 12 16.13 -14.73 -8.53
N VAL A 13 15.50 -15.42 -9.49
CA VAL A 13 16.11 -16.49 -10.28
C VAL A 13 16.85 -15.88 -11.47
N PRO A 14 18.06 -16.36 -11.85
CA PRO A 14 18.74 -15.87 -13.04
C PRO A 14 17.85 -15.95 -14.29
N ALA A 15 17.72 -14.84 -15.03
CA ALA A 15 16.74 -14.71 -16.11
C ALA A 15 16.76 -15.82 -17.16
N LYS A 16 17.95 -16.31 -17.52
CA LYS A 16 18.09 -17.44 -18.47
C LYS A 16 17.55 -18.76 -17.93
N VAL A 17 17.68 -18.98 -16.61
CA VAL A 17 17.15 -20.18 -15.93
C VAL A 17 15.64 -20.10 -15.86
N ALA A 18 15.11 -18.95 -15.45
CA ALA A 18 13.69 -18.66 -15.41
C ALA A 18 13.03 -18.87 -16.78
N ALA A 19 13.59 -18.28 -17.84
CA ALA A 19 13.13 -18.44 -19.21
C ALA A 19 13.07 -19.91 -19.67
N GLU A 20 14.09 -20.70 -19.30
CA GLU A 20 14.15 -22.12 -19.68
C GLU A 20 13.12 -22.97 -18.90
N ILE A 21 12.87 -22.64 -17.63
CA ILE A 21 11.82 -23.28 -16.83
C ILE A 21 10.45 -22.98 -17.43
N THR A 22 10.16 -21.69 -17.72
CA THR A 22 8.89 -21.25 -18.34
C THR A 22 8.58 -22.01 -19.62
N LYS A 23 9.58 -22.24 -20.49
CA LYS A 23 9.38 -23.00 -21.74
C LYS A 23 9.02 -24.48 -21.54
N ARG A 24 9.39 -25.06 -20.40
CA ARG A 24 9.30 -26.52 -20.14
C ARG A 24 8.10 -26.90 -19.30
N THR A 25 7.62 -25.99 -18.46
CA THR A 25 6.45 -26.21 -17.62
C THR A 25 5.17 -25.86 -18.37
N LYS A 26 4.07 -26.53 -18.03
CA LYS A 26 2.71 -26.18 -18.44
C LYS A 26 2.03 -25.21 -17.46
N MET A 27 2.67 -24.92 -16.32
CA MET A 27 2.17 -23.97 -15.31
C MET A 27 2.40 -22.55 -15.80
N LEU A 28 1.56 -21.61 -15.35
CA LEU A 28 1.84 -20.19 -15.49
C LEU A 28 3.03 -19.81 -14.59
N VAL A 29 3.98 -19.05 -15.13
CA VAL A 29 5.18 -18.65 -14.41
C VAL A 29 5.18 -17.13 -14.22
N PHE A 30 5.18 -16.70 -12.97
CA PHE A 30 5.27 -15.28 -12.60
C PHE A 30 6.69 -14.95 -12.14
N SER A 31 7.26 -13.91 -12.71
CA SER A 31 8.58 -13.38 -12.34
C SER A 31 8.46 -12.28 -11.30
N MET A 32 9.22 -12.40 -10.22
CA MET A 32 9.55 -11.30 -9.32
C MET A 32 11.08 -11.11 -9.33
N GLY A 33 11.56 -10.28 -10.27
CA GLY A 33 12.99 -10.10 -10.45
C GLY A 33 13.72 -11.25 -11.13
N SER A 34 12.98 -12.15 -11.80
CA SER A 34 13.51 -13.31 -12.52
C SER A 34 13.59 -13.11 -14.03
N GLY A 35 13.60 -11.85 -14.49
CA GLY A 35 13.67 -11.47 -15.89
C GLY A 35 12.30 -11.42 -16.61
N PRO A 36 12.30 -10.98 -17.88
CA PRO A 36 11.07 -10.69 -18.60
C PRO A 36 10.43 -11.92 -19.27
N ASP A 37 11.18 -13.01 -19.44
CA ASP A 37 10.77 -14.18 -20.24
C ASP A 37 9.95 -15.22 -19.43
N CYS A 38 9.19 -14.75 -18.44
CA CYS A 38 8.15 -15.53 -17.75
C CYS A 38 6.76 -15.08 -18.25
N ASP A 39 5.71 -15.85 -17.99
CA ASP A 39 4.35 -15.56 -18.48
C ASP A 39 3.75 -14.29 -17.87
N GLY A 40 4.17 -13.94 -16.65
CA GLY A 40 3.72 -12.76 -15.95
C GLY A 40 4.82 -12.08 -15.15
N GLN A 41 4.56 -10.84 -14.75
CA GLN A 41 5.42 -10.07 -13.86
C GLN A 41 4.63 -9.74 -12.59
N PHE A 42 5.29 -9.88 -11.45
CA PHE A 42 4.73 -9.61 -10.13
C PHE A 42 5.71 -8.75 -9.34
N ILE A 43 5.17 -7.80 -8.57
CA ILE A 43 5.93 -6.98 -7.64
C ILE A 43 4.99 -6.37 -6.59
N PHE A 44 5.53 -6.02 -5.43
CA PHE A 44 4.77 -5.37 -4.37
C PHE A 44 4.35 -3.95 -4.78
N SER A 45 3.08 -3.62 -4.53
CA SER A 45 2.56 -2.27 -4.75
C SER A 45 3.28 -1.23 -3.92
N GLU A 46 3.75 -1.60 -2.74
CA GLU A 46 4.48 -0.78 -1.79
C GLU A 46 5.82 -0.31 -2.36
N ASP A 47 6.47 -1.18 -3.14
CA ASP A 47 7.72 -0.85 -3.83
C ASP A 47 7.47 0.14 -4.97
N ILE A 48 6.38 -0.08 -5.72
CA ILE A 48 5.94 0.81 -6.80
C ILE A 48 5.55 2.19 -6.26
N LEU A 49 4.75 2.22 -5.20
CA LEU A 49 4.18 3.43 -4.63
C LEU A 49 5.15 4.18 -3.70
N GLY A 50 6.28 3.56 -3.39
CA GLY A 50 7.31 4.16 -2.54
C GLY A 50 6.83 4.40 -1.11
N THR A 51 6.18 3.40 -0.51
CA THR A 51 5.63 3.47 0.86
C THR A 51 6.62 2.97 1.93
N ASN A 52 7.82 2.56 1.54
CA ASN A 52 8.88 2.13 2.44
C ASN A 52 9.94 3.22 2.64
N SER A 53 10.58 3.22 3.81
CA SER A 53 11.77 4.02 4.07
C SER A 53 13.03 3.17 3.93
N GLY A 54 14.11 3.75 3.40
CA GLY A 54 15.39 3.06 3.26
C GLY A 54 15.53 2.28 1.95
N ARG A 55 15.79 0.97 2.04
CA ARG A 55 16.26 0.16 0.91
C ARG A 55 15.11 -0.56 0.21
N TYR A 56 14.96 -0.30 -1.08
CA TYR A 56 14.09 -1.07 -1.97
C TYR A 56 14.83 -2.30 -2.53
N PRO A 57 14.12 -3.41 -2.80
CA PRO A 57 14.69 -4.54 -3.51
C PRO A 57 15.29 -4.11 -4.87
N ARG A 58 16.47 -4.64 -5.22
CA ARG A 58 17.16 -4.26 -6.48
C ARG A 58 16.36 -4.58 -7.75
N HIS A 59 15.42 -5.52 -7.64
CA HIS A 59 14.61 -6.00 -8.74
C HIS A 59 13.26 -5.28 -8.78
N SER A 60 13.03 -4.32 -7.89
CA SER A 60 11.83 -3.50 -7.90
C SER A 60 12.00 -2.18 -8.63
N VAL A 61 10.84 -1.58 -8.92
CA VAL A 61 10.72 -0.26 -9.54
C VAL A 61 9.85 0.59 -8.63
N THR A 62 10.22 1.86 -8.49
CA THR A 62 9.48 2.84 -7.70
C THR A 62 9.05 3.96 -8.63
N HIS A 63 7.76 4.23 -8.67
CA HIS A 63 7.12 5.24 -9.52
C HIS A 63 6.51 6.40 -8.71
N ALA A 64 6.31 6.24 -7.41
CA ALA A 64 5.86 7.29 -6.51
C ALA A 64 6.67 7.28 -5.19
N HIS A 65 6.51 8.32 -4.38
CA HIS A 65 7.18 8.47 -3.08
C HIS A 65 6.16 8.76 -1.97
N LEU A 66 5.11 7.93 -1.89
CA LEU A 66 3.97 8.18 -0.99
C LEU A 66 4.36 8.20 0.49
N MET A 67 5.47 7.57 0.89
CA MET A 67 5.96 7.67 2.26
C MET A 67 6.27 9.12 2.66
N THR A 68 6.90 9.88 1.77
CA THR A 68 7.23 11.30 2.02
C THR A 68 5.96 12.12 2.17
N ASP A 69 5.02 11.95 1.22
CA ASP A 69 3.75 12.68 1.22
C ASP A 69 2.93 12.35 2.48
N ALA A 70 2.90 11.08 2.88
CA ALA A 70 2.22 10.65 4.10
C ALA A 70 2.84 11.28 5.35
N VAL A 71 4.17 11.28 5.48
CA VAL A 71 4.86 11.91 6.62
C VAL A 71 4.57 13.41 6.66
N THR A 72 4.63 14.11 5.53
CA THR A 72 4.30 15.54 5.43
C THR A 72 2.85 15.81 5.82
N ALA A 73 1.90 15.08 5.27
CA ALA A 73 0.48 15.28 5.54
C ALA A 73 0.12 15.01 7.00
N LEU A 74 0.66 13.94 7.60
CA LEU A 74 0.45 13.63 9.01
C LEU A 74 1.12 14.66 9.92
N GLY A 75 2.28 15.19 9.54
CA GLY A 75 2.95 16.28 10.23
C GLY A 75 2.12 17.57 10.24
N GLN A 76 1.60 17.96 9.07
CA GLN A 76 0.71 19.12 8.93
C GLN A 76 -0.57 18.96 9.75
N TYR A 77 -1.21 17.80 9.69
CA TYR A 77 -2.39 17.52 10.50
C TYR A 77 -2.11 17.64 12.01
N ARG A 78 -0.95 17.14 12.46
CA ARG A 78 -0.51 17.33 13.85
C ARG A 78 -0.37 18.81 14.20
N GLU A 79 0.27 19.60 13.34
CA GLU A 79 0.43 21.05 13.56
C GLU A 79 -0.91 21.77 13.62
N ASP A 80 -1.85 21.41 12.75
CA ASP A 80 -3.20 21.96 12.75
C ASP A 80 -3.94 21.66 14.07
N VAL A 81 -3.80 20.44 14.59
CA VAL A 81 -4.39 20.05 15.89
C VAL A 81 -3.74 20.80 17.05
N VAL A 82 -2.40 20.85 17.09
CA VAL A 82 -1.65 21.48 18.20
C VAL A 82 -1.85 22.99 18.24
N SER A 83 -1.95 23.64 17.08
CA SER A 83 -2.22 25.07 16.96
C SER A 83 -3.68 25.46 17.17
N GLY A 84 -4.60 24.48 17.16
CA GLY A 84 -6.04 24.72 17.17
C GLY A 84 -6.62 25.19 15.84
N ALA A 85 -5.85 25.14 14.74
CA ALA A 85 -6.35 25.39 13.39
C ALA A 85 -7.33 24.29 12.94
N TYR A 86 -7.23 23.09 13.51
CA TYR A 86 -8.18 21.99 13.33
C TYR A 86 -8.59 21.37 14.69
N PRO A 87 -9.86 20.98 14.88
CA PRO A 87 -10.99 21.21 13.99
C PRO A 87 -11.54 22.65 14.10
N THR A 88 -12.03 23.20 12.99
CA THR A 88 -12.90 24.39 12.99
C THR A 88 -14.39 24.03 13.04
N ALA A 89 -15.26 25.02 13.22
CA ALA A 89 -16.72 24.86 13.28
C ALA A 89 -17.34 24.08 12.08
N LYS A 90 -16.70 24.10 10.90
CA LYS A 90 -17.16 23.35 9.71
C LYS A 90 -17.03 21.84 9.86
N HIS A 91 -16.19 21.37 10.78
CA HIS A 91 -15.99 19.93 11.05
C HIS A 91 -16.82 19.46 12.24
N SER A 92 -17.49 20.37 12.94
CA SER A 92 -18.31 20.05 14.10
C SER A 92 -19.76 19.80 13.68
N VAL A 93 -20.38 18.77 14.24
CA VAL A 93 -21.83 18.57 14.16
C VAL A 93 -22.47 19.37 15.27
N ASN A 94 -23.44 20.21 14.93
CA ASN A 94 -24.15 21.04 15.91
C ASN A 94 -25.40 20.33 16.45
N ILE A 95 -25.69 20.53 17.73
CA ILE A 95 -26.96 20.19 18.37
C ILE A 95 -27.76 21.48 18.54
N LYS A 96 -29.10 21.39 18.45
CA LYS A 96 -29.96 22.52 18.82
C LYS A 96 -29.97 22.70 20.34
N ASP A 97 -30.06 23.94 20.80
CA ASP A 97 -29.97 24.26 22.22
C ASP A 97 -31.06 23.57 23.07
N ASP A 98 -32.27 23.44 22.53
CA ASP A 98 -33.40 22.75 23.17
C ASP A 98 -33.16 21.24 23.34
N GLU A 99 -32.63 20.59 22.31
CA GLU A 99 -32.26 19.17 22.38
C GLU A 99 -31.10 18.93 23.34
N PHE A 100 -30.12 19.85 23.41
CA PHE A 100 -29.04 19.75 24.38
C PHE A 100 -29.53 19.91 25.82
N ALA A 101 -30.47 20.85 26.06
CA ALA A 101 -31.08 21.00 27.38
C ALA A 101 -31.81 19.73 27.83
N ARG A 102 -32.58 19.09 26.93
CA ARG A 102 -33.26 17.81 27.20
C ARG A 102 -32.28 16.69 27.52
N PHE A 103 -31.16 16.61 26.79
CA PHE A 103 -30.10 15.64 27.10
C PHE A 103 -29.54 15.84 28.51
N MET A 104 -29.25 17.09 28.90
CA MET A 104 -28.72 17.42 30.24
C MET A 104 -29.70 17.11 31.38
N GLU A 105 -31.00 17.20 31.15
CA GLU A 105 -32.02 16.76 32.12
C GLU A 105 -32.07 15.23 32.24
N ALA A 106 -31.92 14.51 31.13
CA ALA A 106 -32.03 13.06 31.09
C ALA A 106 -30.84 12.32 31.73
N ILE A 107 -29.68 12.96 31.83
CA ILE A 107 -28.46 12.38 32.45
C ILE A 107 -28.24 12.81 33.91
N LYS A 108 -29.18 13.55 34.51
CA LYS A 108 -29.21 13.82 35.94
C LYS A 108 -29.86 12.67 36.70
#